data_AF-A0ABD1DK50-F1
#
_entry.id   AF-A0ABD1DK50-F1
#
_cell.length_a   1.000
_cell.length_b   1.000
_cell.length_c   1.000
_cell.angle_alpha   90.00
_cell.angle_beta   90.00
_cell.angle_gamma   90.00
#
_symmetry.space_group_name_H-M   'P 1'
#
loop_
_entity.id
_entity.type
_entity.pdbx_description
1 polymer ?
#
loop_
_entity_poly.entity_id
_entity_poly.type
_entity_poly.pdbx_seq_one_letter_code
_entity_poly.pdbx_strand_id
1 'polypeptide(L)'
;MKLYSSLLKSEIYQILYVQDVFSNYEDFLALVTRAFDPKVLFLTVIPVVAAFNTRLYSRLLLSVLLTEYFNTILKWCVVRVVAILAEDRPFWWVRETSEFTTLNRPKLYQNELTCEPSPGNPSGHLMTSTTYLYVIFSVLEEAAVLRHGKPVVISLRVCYYFSLLLISISRMYFGCHFLHQCIFGILAGVLLTKVTMSLSFEKYLTKLTRRRRLAYCCLICLLLLGIYWGQKLFGVDPQWPVKMAFKWCDDPFFLDPNTTLVFSIVRLTGALFAFAIVGPVLKSAGLNWKRSIPLTLAMMVAKMCSNLLHATPVGQSQDDTVLNLSTESYFTVDWKQEFQADTEQAILNPYPTDKVMPAITRLLSSLCERFQLSHSIEFSAIDTLEQLLVKVLAAHDDSAEENFLQQAPLYVLTVLNLVGKYLNSSTMLDPRLMQQLLERTNPELVWSDGRLREMEFDVLKALNYKISESLLLGAVERFSKDYILTLGIARKNTIGDVGVKLLRVVYAQKHAIYSSLRSSVNSEDMFVQFKSNRLILAAAVVMSILELCQVDDRQIHDRVVESLSRECFVDPMNIVFLKDAILNVIN
;
A
#
# COMPACT_ATOMS: atom_id res chain seq x y z
N MET A 1 33.72 8.43 -13.57
CA MET A 1 33.24 7.49 -12.53
C MET A 1 33.97 7.63 -11.20
N LYS A 2 35.31 7.49 -11.10
CA LYS A 2 36.03 7.59 -9.79
C LYS A 2 35.82 8.91 -9.02
N LEU A 3 35.85 10.06 -9.70
CA LEU A 3 35.65 11.37 -9.07
C LEU A 3 34.23 11.53 -8.49
N TYR A 4 33.23 10.99 -9.19
CA TYR A 4 31.82 11.04 -8.80
C TYR A 4 31.53 10.10 -7.63
N SER A 5 32.08 8.89 -7.65
CA SER A 5 32.04 7.97 -6.51
C SER A 5 32.69 8.57 -5.26
N SER A 6 33.81 9.29 -5.42
CA SER A 6 34.46 10.02 -4.33
C SER A 6 33.60 11.15 -3.77
N LEU A 7 32.81 11.84 -4.60
CA LEU A 7 31.87 12.87 -4.15
C LEU A 7 30.78 12.25 -3.28
N LEU A 8 30.12 11.19 -3.76
CA LEU A 8 29.07 10.49 -3.02
C LEU A 8 29.59 9.95 -1.68
N LYS A 9 30.80 9.38 -1.67
CA LYS A 9 31.45 8.92 -0.44
C LYS A 9 31.66 10.05 0.56
N SER A 10 32.12 11.21 0.11
CA SER A 10 32.28 12.40 0.96
C SER A 10 30.95 12.86 1.57
N GLU A 11 29.90 12.90 0.76
CA GLU A 11 28.58 13.32 1.21
C GLU A 11 27.91 12.31 2.15
N ILE A 12 28.19 11.01 2.05
CA ILE A 12 27.76 10.04 3.08
C ILE A 12 28.34 10.38 4.44
N TYR A 13 29.62 10.77 4.53
CA TYR A 13 30.21 11.21 5.79
C TYR A 13 29.60 12.52 6.29
N GLN A 14 29.19 13.41 5.39
CA GLN A 14 28.44 14.62 5.77
C GLN A 14 27.06 14.26 6.33
N ILE A 15 26.36 13.30 5.74
CA ILE A 15 25.07 12.81 6.27
C ILE A 15 25.26 12.21 7.66
N LEU A 16 26.27 11.37 7.87
CA LEU A 16 26.59 10.82 9.19
C LEU A 16 26.90 11.92 10.21
N TYR A 17 27.66 12.94 9.82
CA TYR A 17 27.95 14.09 10.68
C TYR A 17 26.67 14.86 11.04
N VAL A 18 25.77 15.08 10.08
CA VAL A 18 24.47 15.72 10.34
C VAL A 18 23.62 14.85 11.27
N GLN A 19 23.61 13.53 11.08
CA GLN A 19 22.89 12.60 11.96
C GLN A 19 23.41 12.64 13.40
N ASP A 20 24.74 12.68 13.58
CA ASP A 20 25.36 12.75 14.91
C ASP A 20 25.04 14.09 15.62
N VAL A 21 25.29 15.22 14.94
CA VAL A 21 25.11 16.57 15.51
C VAL A 21 23.66 16.90 15.82
N PHE A 22 22.72 16.47 14.97
CA PHE A 22 21.30 16.83 15.10
C PHE A 22 20.43 15.74 15.74
N SER A 23 21.02 14.67 16.26
CA SER A 23 20.31 13.56 16.94
C SER A 23 19.31 14.04 18.01
N ASN A 24 19.68 15.03 18.82
CA ASN A 24 18.80 15.60 19.86
C ASN A 24 17.64 16.47 19.32
N TYR A 25 17.66 16.82 18.04
CA TYR A 25 16.68 17.70 17.39
C TYR A 25 15.83 16.96 16.35
N GLU A 26 15.78 15.64 16.41
CA GLU A 26 15.07 14.80 15.46
C GLU A 26 13.60 15.22 15.29
N ASP A 27 12.86 15.40 16.39
CA ASP A 27 11.45 15.78 16.35
C ASP A 27 11.22 17.11 15.61
N PHE A 28 12.12 18.07 15.80
CA PHE A 28 12.08 19.35 15.10
C PHE A 28 12.36 19.17 13.60
N LEU A 29 13.38 18.37 13.25
CA LEU A 29 13.67 18.08 11.85
C LEU A 29 12.54 17.29 11.18
N ALA A 30 11.90 16.36 11.90
CA ALA A 30 10.73 15.61 11.43
C ALA A 30 9.56 16.56 11.16
N LEU A 31 9.30 17.51 12.07
CA LEU A 31 8.31 18.56 11.87
C LEU A 31 8.61 19.39 10.62
N VAL A 32 9.86 19.79 10.40
CA VAL A 32 10.28 20.52 9.19
C VAL A 32 10.00 19.70 7.94
N THR A 33 10.39 18.43 7.88
CA THR A 33 10.11 17.57 6.72
C THR A 33 8.61 17.44 6.47
N ARG A 34 7.81 17.16 7.51
CA ARG A 34 6.34 17.02 7.38
C ARG A 34 5.66 18.32 6.96
N ALA A 35 6.09 19.46 7.50
CA ALA A 35 5.52 20.78 7.18
C ALA A 35 5.81 21.21 5.73
N PHE A 36 6.98 20.84 5.20
CA PHE A 36 7.42 21.14 3.85
C PHE A 36 7.21 19.98 2.87
N ASP A 37 6.38 19.00 3.24
CA ASP A 37 5.95 17.96 2.33
C ASP A 37 5.09 18.58 1.19
N PRO A 38 5.41 18.30 -0.10
CA PRO A 38 4.66 18.84 -1.24
C PRO A 38 3.15 18.60 -1.18
N LYS A 39 2.69 17.45 -0.66
CA LYS A 39 1.28 17.11 -0.47
C LYS A 39 0.65 18.02 0.59
N VAL A 40 1.33 18.20 1.72
CA VAL A 40 0.86 19.09 2.79
C VAL A 40 0.77 20.53 2.29
N LEU A 41 1.81 21.03 1.63
CA LEU A 41 1.83 22.38 1.06
C LEU A 41 0.72 22.56 0.00
N PHE A 42 0.51 21.57 -0.86
CA PHE A 42 -0.53 21.59 -1.88
C PHE A 42 -1.95 21.62 -1.28
N LEU A 43 -2.17 20.90 -0.18
CA LEU A 43 -3.48 20.85 0.47
C LEU A 43 -3.75 22.04 1.40
N THR A 44 -2.71 22.71 1.91
CA THR A 44 -2.84 23.79 2.90
C THR A 44 -2.57 25.17 2.31
N VAL A 45 -1.39 25.38 1.72
CA VAL A 45 -0.97 26.71 1.24
C VAL A 45 -1.78 27.13 0.02
N ILE A 46 -2.04 26.23 -0.92
CA ILE A 46 -2.77 26.55 -2.15
C ILE A 46 -4.19 27.08 -1.86
N PRO A 47 -5.04 26.42 -1.03
CA PRO A 47 -6.36 26.96 -0.73
C PRO A 47 -6.30 28.24 0.12
N VAL A 48 -5.33 28.38 1.03
CA VAL A 48 -5.12 29.62 1.80
C VAL A 48 -4.86 30.79 0.85
N VAL A 49 -3.91 30.63 -0.08
CA VAL A 49 -3.59 31.66 -1.07
C VAL A 49 -4.78 31.95 -2.00
N ALA A 50 -5.56 30.92 -2.36
CA ALA A 50 -6.80 31.08 -3.12
C ALA A 50 -7.82 31.97 -2.40
N ALA A 51 -7.91 31.88 -1.06
CA ALA A 51 -8.83 32.67 -0.26
C ALA A 51 -8.48 34.16 -0.24
N PHE A 52 -7.19 34.49 -0.30
CA PHE A 52 -6.71 35.87 -0.24
C PHE A 52 -6.64 36.54 -1.62
N ASN A 53 -6.08 35.87 -2.62
CA ASN A 53 -5.86 36.48 -3.92
C ASN A 53 -5.82 35.44 -5.05
N THR A 54 -6.84 35.47 -5.90
CA THR A 54 -6.98 34.55 -7.04
C THR A 54 -5.85 34.67 -8.06
N ARG A 55 -5.28 35.86 -8.24
CA ARG A 55 -4.12 36.09 -9.12
C ARG A 55 -2.88 35.41 -8.56
N LEU A 56 -2.59 35.61 -7.29
CA LEU A 56 -1.46 34.97 -6.62
C LEU A 56 -1.61 33.45 -6.59
N TYR A 57 -2.82 32.95 -6.33
CA TYR A 57 -3.13 31.53 -6.40
C TYR A 57 -2.86 30.94 -7.78
N SER A 58 -3.35 31.57 -8.85
CA SER A 58 -3.15 31.05 -10.21
C SER A 58 -1.68 30.98 -10.60
N ARG A 59 -0.90 31.97 -10.15
CA ARG A 59 0.56 32.05 -10.32
C ARG A 59 1.26 30.94 -9.54
N LEU A 60 0.98 30.84 -8.24
CA LEU A 60 1.58 29.84 -7.35
C LEU A 60 1.26 28.42 -7.82
N LEU A 61 -0.02 28.13 -8.07
CA LEU A 61 -0.46 26.80 -8.51
C LEU A 61 0.25 26.37 -9.78
N LEU A 62 0.30 27.24 -10.80
CA LEU A 62 0.97 26.90 -12.05
C LEU A 62 2.48 26.69 -11.86
N SER A 63 3.14 27.57 -11.10
CA SER A 63 4.57 27.43 -10.80
C SER A 63 4.86 26.10 -10.12
N VAL A 64 4.06 25.72 -9.11
CA VAL A 64 4.21 24.45 -8.39
C VAL A 64 3.94 23.26 -9.31
N LEU A 65 2.85 23.27 -10.09
CA LEU A 65 2.52 22.18 -11.01
C LEU A 65 3.66 21.96 -12.02
N LEU A 66 4.13 23.01 -12.68
CA LEU A 66 5.23 22.90 -13.65
C LEU A 66 6.55 22.47 -12.98
N THR A 67 6.78 22.90 -11.74
CA THR A 67 7.94 22.45 -10.94
C THR A 67 7.85 20.94 -10.67
N GLU A 68 6.73 20.43 -10.15
CA GLU A 68 6.58 19.00 -9.86
C GLU A 68 6.62 18.13 -11.14
N TYR A 69 6.05 18.61 -12.26
CA TYR A 69 6.18 17.93 -13.55
C TYR A 69 7.63 17.88 -14.02
N PHE A 70 8.37 18.98 -13.90
CA PHE A 70 9.79 19.01 -14.24
C PHE A 70 10.60 18.05 -13.34
N ASN A 71 10.29 17.98 -12.04
CA ASN A 71 10.93 17.04 -11.11
C ASN A 71 10.69 15.60 -11.57
N THR A 72 9.45 15.28 -11.91
CA THR A 72 9.02 13.96 -12.35
C THR A 72 9.69 13.57 -13.67
N ILE A 73 9.71 14.48 -14.65
CA ILE A 73 10.37 14.26 -15.93
C ILE A 73 11.87 14.04 -15.72
N LEU A 74 12.54 14.82 -14.87
CA LEU A 74 13.96 14.61 -14.57
C LEU A 74 14.20 13.24 -13.91
N LYS A 75 13.35 12.86 -12.94
CA LYS A 75 13.42 11.56 -12.27
C LYS A 75 13.15 10.38 -13.19
N TRP A 76 12.32 10.51 -14.22
CA TRP A 76 12.03 9.41 -15.15
C TRP A 76 12.96 9.40 -16.36
N CYS A 77 13.19 10.54 -17.02
CA CYS A 77 14.05 10.62 -18.20
C CYS A 77 15.52 10.38 -17.87
N VAL A 78 16.02 10.98 -16.79
CA VAL A 78 17.47 11.04 -16.56
C VAL A 78 17.98 9.85 -15.75
N VAL A 79 17.09 9.12 -15.08
CA VAL A 79 17.50 8.07 -14.15
C VAL A 79 17.93 6.77 -14.84
N ARG A 80 17.58 6.48 -16.10
CA ARG A 80 18.19 5.32 -16.83
C ARG A 80 18.27 5.39 -18.36
N VAL A 81 17.55 6.30 -19.03
CA VAL A 81 17.63 6.41 -20.50
C VAL A 81 18.84 7.23 -20.96
N VAL A 82 19.32 8.17 -20.12
CA VAL A 82 20.43 9.08 -20.47
C VAL A 82 21.69 8.83 -19.62
N ALA A 83 21.72 7.85 -18.73
CA ALA A 83 22.87 7.45 -17.87
C ALA A 83 23.54 8.54 -17.01
N ILE A 84 23.16 9.81 -17.13
CA ILE A 84 23.91 10.94 -16.55
C ILE A 84 23.43 11.33 -15.14
N LEU A 85 22.20 10.99 -14.69
CA LEU A 85 21.69 11.30 -13.34
C LEU A 85 20.88 10.14 -12.71
N ALA A 86 21.32 8.90 -12.92
CA ALA A 86 20.77 7.70 -12.29
C ALA A 86 21.14 7.61 -10.81
N GLU A 87 20.70 8.59 -10.01
CA GLU A 87 21.16 8.70 -8.64
C GLU A 87 20.20 8.06 -7.65
N ASP A 88 20.74 7.04 -6.99
CA ASP A 88 20.18 6.38 -5.84
C ASP A 88 20.04 7.35 -4.65
N ARG A 89 19.14 7.01 -3.72
CA ARG A 89 19.11 7.66 -2.41
C ARG A 89 20.36 7.28 -1.60
N PRO A 90 20.79 8.10 -0.62
CA PRO A 90 21.96 7.79 0.21
C PRO A 90 21.98 6.36 0.77
N PHE A 91 20.86 5.90 1.33
CA PHE A 91 20.76 4.56 1.91
C PHE A 91 20.70 3.42 0.87
N TRP A 92 20.17 3.67 -0.33
CA TRP A 92 20.26 2.72 -1.44
C TRP A 92 21.70 2.61 -1.94
N TRP A 93 22.35 3.76 -2.15
CA TRP A 93 23.70 3.82 -2.69
C TRP A 93 24.72 3.17 -1.78
N VAL A 94 24.68 3.45 -0.47
CA VAL A 94 25.57 2.82 0.52
C VAL A 94 25.44 1.30 0.52
N ARG A 95 24.24 0.77 0.23
CA ARG A 95 23.95 -0.66 0.22
C ARG A 95 24.23 -1.37 -1.12
N GLU A 96 24.26 -0.66 -2.25
CA GLU A 96 24.59 -1.23 -3.57
C GLU A 96 26.04 -1.02 -3.99
N THR A 97 26.72 0.01 -3.48
CA THR A 97 28.06 0.36 -3.94
C THR A 97 29.11 -0.70 -3.57
N SER A 98 30.05 -0.96 -4.47
CA SER A 98 31.21 -1.83 -4.23
C SER A 98 32.36 -1.11 -3.51
N GLU A 99 32.23 0.19 -3.29
CA GLU A 99 33.27 1.06 -2.69
C GLU A 99 33.46 0.83 -1.19
N PHE A 100 32.47 0.22 -0.53
CA PHE A 100 32.55 -0.17 0.88
C PHE A 100 32.57 -1.69 1.01
N THR A 101 33.57 -2.22 1.69
CA THR A 101 33.58 -3.60 2.17
C THR A 101 32.48 -3.81 3.21
N THR A 102 32.08 -5.07 3.45
CA THR A 102 31.07 -5.42 4.46
C THR A 102 31.42 -4.91 5.87
N LEU A 103 32.71 -4.80 6.19
CA LEU A 103 33.21 -4.34 7.49
C LEU A 103 33.21 -2.81 7.66
N ASN A 104 33.41 -2.05 6.57
CA ASN A 104 33.57 -0.59 6.61
C ASN A 104 32.33 0.17 6.11
N ARG A 105 31.20 -0.52 5.94
CA ARG A 105 29.98 0.07 5.40
C ARG A 105 29.26 0.89 6.48
N PRO A 106 29.06 2.21 6.27
CA PRO A 106 28.38 3.03 7.26
C PRO A 106 26.90 2.63 7.36
N LYS A 107 26.38 2.57 8.59
CA LYS A 107 24.95 2.37 8.85
C LYS A 107 24.29 3.74 9.00
N LEU A 108 23.46 4.11 8.04
CA LEU A 108 22.65 5.33 8.11
C LEU A 108 21.42 5.08 8.98
N TYR A 109 21.04 6.07 9.78
CA TYR A 109 19.77 6.08 10.50
C TYR A 109 18.59 6.16 9.51
N GLN A 110 17.56 5.33 9.73
CA GLN A 110 16.32 5.31 8.94
C GLN A 110 15.10 5.32 9.85
N ASN A 111 14.05 6.01 9.41
CA ASN A 111 12.73 5.98 10.03
C ASN A 111 11.63 6.06 8.95
N GLU A 112 10.37 6.24 9.36
CA GLU A 112 9.22 6.37 8.46
C GLU A 112 9.35 7.48 7.40
N LEU A 113 10.15 8.53 7.65
CA LEU A 113 10.35 9.64 6.72
C LEU A 113 11.45 9.36 5.68
N THR A 114 12.22 8.29 5.85
CA THR A 114 13.33 7.91 4.96
C THR A 114 12.86 7.14 3.72
N CYS A 115 11.88 6.25 3.89
CA CYS A 115 11.55 5.21 2.91
C CYS A 115 10.56 5.65 1.83
N GLU A 116 10.97 6.62 1.01
CA GLU A 116 10.17 7.09 -0.14
C GLU A 116 10.42 6.26 -1.41
N PRO A 117 9.37 5.74 -2.09
CA PRO A 117 9.45 4.93 -3.31
C PRO A 117 9.62 5.79 -4.58
N SER A 118 10.59 6.70 -4.58
CA SER A 118 10.94 7.55 -5.72
C SER A 118 12.45 7.84 -5.79
N PRO A 119 13.05 8.09 -6.97
CA PRO A 119 14.48 8.44 -7.09
C PRO A 119 14.87 9.71 -6.33
N GLY A 120 16.14 9.81 -5.95
CA GLY A 120 16.69 10.88 -5.12
C GLY A 120 16.95 12.20 -5.84
N ASN A 121 17.28 12.18 -7.14
CA ASN A 121 17.68 13.37 -7.89
C ASN A 121 16.64 13.81 -8.93
N PRO A 122 16.18 15.09 -8.94
CA PRO A 122 16.39 16.13 -7.93
C PRO A 122 15.56 15.90 -6.68
N SER A 123 15.97 16.53 -5.57
CA SER A 123 15.14 16.56 -4.37
C SER A 123 13.83 17.31 -4.63
N GLY A 124 12.72 16.55 -4.70
CA GLY A 124 11.38 17.11 -4.93
C GLY A 124 10.92 18.02 -3.80
N HIS A 125 11.23 17.65 -2.55
CA HIS A 125 10.95 18.47 -1.37
C HIS A 125 11.59 19.86 -1.48
N LEU A 126 12.89 19.93 -1.79
CA LEU A 126 13.58 21.22 -1.90
C LEU A 126 13.14 22.01 -3.11
N MET A 127 12.98 21.35 -4.27
CA MET A 127 12.59 22.02 -5.50
C MET A 127 11.19 22.65 -5.38
N THR A 128 10.22 21.90 -4.85
CA THR A 128 8.85 22.38 -4.65
C THR A 128 8.76 23.41 -3.52
N SER A 129 9.42 23.18 -2.39
CA SER A 129 9.44 24.15 -1.27
C SER A 129 10.09 25.47 -1.69
N THR A 130 11.15 25.42 -2.50
CA THR A 130 11.76 26.61 -3.11
C THR A 130 10.73 27.38 -3.92
N THR A 131 9.93 26.72 -4.75
CA THR A 131 8.88 27.38 -5.53
C THR A 131 7.82 28.04 -4.65
N TYR A 132 7.32 27.35 -3.62
CA TYR A 132 6.35 27.94 -2.68
C TYR A 132 6.92 29.15 -1.96
N LEU A 133 8.09 29.00 -1.35
CA LEU A 133 8.74 30.05 -0.58
C LEU A 133 9.10 31.24 -1.48
N TYR A 134 9.65 30.99 -2.67
CA TYR A 134 10.03 32.06 -3.59
C TYR A 134 8.83 32.94 -3.96
N VAL A 135 7.69 32.34 -4.31
CA VAL A 135 6.48 33.09 -4.67
C VAL A 135 5.93 33.88 -3.48
N ILE A 136 5.86 33.27 -2.29
CA ILE A 136 5.36 33.93 -1.07
C ILE A 136 6.27 35.09 -0.68
N PHE A 137 7.59 34.84 -0.59
CA PHE A 137 8.56 35.87 -0.22
C PHE A 137 8.67 36.99 -1.27
N SER A 138 8.49 36.70 -2.57
CA SER A 138 8.46 37.74 -3.60
C SER A 138 7.34 38.76 -3.35
N VAL A 139 6.15 38.28 -2.95
CA VAL A 139 5.02 39.16 -2.62
C VAL A 139 5.26 39.93 -1.32
N LEU A 140 5.83 39.28 -0.31
CA LEU A 140 6.19 39.93 0.95
C LEU A 140 7.27 41.00 0.76
N GLU A 141 8.27 40.73 -0.08
CA GLU A 141 9.31 41.69 -0.45
C GLU A 141 8.71 42.90 -1.15
N GLU A 142 7.84 42.72 -2.15
CA GLU A 142 7.15 43.81 -2.84
C GLU A 142 6.37 44.70 -1.84
N ALA A 143 5.64 44.09 -0.91
CA ALA A 143 4.91 44.81 0.13
C ALA A 143 5.83 45.52 1.14
N ALA A 144 6.94 44.89 1.52
CA ALA A 144 7.90 45.42 2.48
C ALA A 144 8.69 46.60 1.91
N VAL A 145 9.10 46.54 0.64
CA VAL A 145 9.76 47.66 -0.07
C VAL A 145 8.88 48.90 -0.03
N LEU A 146 7.57 48.74 -0.24
CA LEU A 146 6.61 49.83 -0.27
C LEU A 146 6.35 50.47 1.11
N ARG A 147 6.47 49.72 2.21
CA ARG A 147 6.02 50.15 3.55
C ARG A 147 7.11 50.31 4.61
N HIS A 148 8.17 49.50 4.56
CA HIS A 148 9.11 49.32 5.68
C HIS A 148 10.59 49.41 5.29
N GLY A 149 10.91 49.63 4.00
CA GLY A 149 12.26 49.90 3.53
C GLY A 149 13.20 48.68 3.46
N LYS A 150 14.49 48.95 3.20
CA LYS A 150 15.53 47.93 2.93
C LYS A 150 15.80 46.92 4.05
N PRO A 151 15.80 47.24 5.37
CA PRO A 151 16.20 46.26 6.39
C PRO A 151 15.22 45.09 6.50
N VAL A 152 13.92 45.34 6.32
CA VAL A 152 12.90 44.28 6.34
C VAL A 152 13.07 43.33 5.15
N VAL A 153 13.41 43.85 3.97
CA VAL A 153 13.67 43.03 2.79
C VAL A 153 14.90 42.14 2.99
N ILE A 154 15.97 42.67 3.61
CA ILE A 154 17.14 41.87 3.95
C ILE A 154 16.75 40.75 4.94
N SER A 155 15.98 41.08 5.98
CA SER A 155 15.49 40.09 6.94
C SER A 155 14.66 38.99 6.28
N LEU A 156 13.75 39.35 5.37
CA LEU A 156 12.94 38.40 4.62
C LEU A 156 13.80 37.44 3.77
N ARG A 157 14.84 37.96 3.11
CA ARG A 157 15.78 37.14 2.34
C ARG A 157 16.56 36.18 3.23
N VAL A 158 17.02 36.65 4.39
CA VAL A 158 17.70 35.80 5.38
C VAL A 158 16.75 34.68 5.83
N CYS A 159 15.49 34.98 6.17
CA CYS A 159 14.50 33.97 6.53
C CYS A 159 14.24 32.96 5.40
N TYR A 160 14.18 33.42 4.16
CA TYR A 160 14.01 32.56 2.98
C TYR A 160 15.17 31.55 2.84
N TYR A 161 16.41 32.03 2.82
CA TYR A 161 17.59 31.16 2.70
C TYR A 161 17.75 30.25 3.92
N PHE A 162 17.46 30.74 5.12
CA PHE A 162 17.49 29.95 6.34
C PHE A 162 16.46 28.80 6.32
N SER A 163 15.25 29.05 5.80
CA SER A 163 14.23 28.02 5.64
C SER A 163 14.71 26.92 4.69
N LEU A 164 15.30 27.28 3.54
CA LEU A 164 15.86 26.30 2.60
C LEU A 164 17.01 25.49 3.20
N LEU A 165 17.85 26.13 4.02
CA LEU A 165 18.92 25.46 4.74
C LEU A 165 18.36 24.43 5.73
N LEU A 166 17.36 24.80 6.54
CA LEU A 166 16.71 23.89 7.48
C LEU A 166 16.07 22.68 6.79
N ILE A 167 15.37 22.90 5.67
CA ILE A 167 14.79 21.81 4.89
C ILE A 167 15.90 20.91 4.33
N SER A 168 17.00 21.49 3.84
CA SER A 168 18.15 20.71 3.34
C SER A 168 18.77 19.83 4.44
N ILE A 169 19.02 20.40 5.62
CA ILE A 169 19.56 19.68 6.78
C ILE A 169 18.61 18.54 7.19
N SER A 170 17.31 18.83 7.29
CA SER A 170 16.29 17.83 7.63
C SER A 170 16.30 16.64 6.66
N ARG A 171 16.37 16.90 5.35
CA ARG A 171 16.39 15.84 4.32
C ARG A 171 17.69 15.07 4.25
N MET A 172 18.81 15.68 4.64
CA MET A 172 20.08 14.99 4.84
C MET A 172 20.06 14.12 6.10
N TYR A 173 19.52 14.64 7.22
CA TYR A 173 19.41 13.92 8.49
C TYR A 173 18.65 12.60 8.34
N PHE A 174 17.49 12.59 7.67
CA PHE A 174 16.75 11.35 7.41
C PHE A 174 17.34 10.47 6.30
N GLY A 175 18.51 10.82 5.75
CA GLY A 175 19.17 10.04 4.70
C GLY A 175 18.42 10.01 3.37
N CYS A 176 17.52 10.96 3.12
CA CYS A 176 16.67 10.95 1.94
C CYS A 176 17.38 11.47 0.69
N HIS A 177 18.31 12.42 0.84
CA HIS A 177 19.01 13.08 -0.26
C HIS A 177 20.46 13.42 0.08
N PHE A 178 21.29 13.42 -0.95
CA PHE A 178 22.65 13.97 -0.89
C PHE A 178 22.66 15.50 -0.95
N LEU A 179 23.75 16.13 -0.51
CA LEU A 179 23.89 17.59 -0.49
C LEU A 179 23.77 18.19 -1.90
N HIS A 180 24.46 17.64 -2.90
CA HIS A 180 24.35 18.11 -4.29
C HIS A 180 22.92 17.97 -4.84
N GLN A 181 22.15 16.95 -4.45
CA GLN A 181 20.74 16.78 -4.85
C GLN A 181 19.85 17.88 -4.25
N CYS A 182 20.12 18.30 -3.01
CA CYS A 182 19.46 19.44 -2.39
C CYS A 182 19.80 20.74 -3.12
N ILE A 183 21.08 20.99 -3.41
CA ILE A 183 21.55 22.18 -4.15
C ILE A 183 20.91 22.23 -5.54
N PHE A 184 20.93 21.12 -6.28
CA PHE A 184 20.33 21.04 -7.61
C PHE A 184 18.82 21.27 -7.57
N GLY A 185 18.13 20.71 -6.57
CA GLY A 185 16.71 20.97 -6.33
C GLY A 185 16.42 22.46 -6.10
N ILE A 186 17.20 23.15 -5.27
CA ILE A 186 17.05 24.60 -5.03
C ILE A 186 17.28 25.40 -6.32
N LEU A 187 18.37 25.12 -7.06
CA LEU A 187 18.69 25.83 -8.29
C LEU A 187 17.61 25.64 -9.36
N ALA A 188 17.14 24.40 -9.56
CA ALA A 188 16.06 24.10 -10.49
C ALA A 188 14.74 24.78 -10.08
N GLY A 189 14.41 24.78 -8.77
CA GLY A 189 13.23 25.45 -8.23
C GLY A 189 13.25 26.96 -8.46
N VAL A 190 14.38 27.62 -8.17
CA VAL A 190 14.55 29.07 -8.44
C VAL A 190 14.42 29.37 -9.93
N LEU A 191 15.08 28.58 -10.79
CA LEU A 191 15.03 28.79 -12.24
C LEU A 191 13.60 28.67 -12.78
N LEU A 192 12.90 27.58 -12.45
CA LEU A 192 11.52 27.34 -12.89
C LEU A 192 10.56 28.41 -12.36
N THR A 193 10.73 28.81 -11.10
CA THR A 193 9.87 29.84 -10.51
C THR A 193 10.09 31.19 -11.20
N LYS A 194 11.34 31.57 -11.48
CA LYS A 194 11.65 32.80 -12.24
C LYS A 194 11.05 32.78 -13.65
N VAL A 195 11.13 31.65 -14.35
CA VAL A 195 10.54 31.51 -15.69
C VAL A 195 9.02 31.63 -15.63
N THR A 196 8.38 30.92 -14.69
CA THR A 196 6.91 30.89 -14.55
C THR A 196 6.32 32.20 -14.01
N MET A 197 7.07 32.93 -13.18
CA MET A 197 6.71 34.27 -12.70
C MET A 197 7.08 35.39 -13.67
N SER A 198 7.75 35.09 -14.79
CA SER A 198 8.11 36.13 -15.76
C SER A 198 6.86 36.75 -16.41
N LEU A 199 6.88 38.06 -16.58
CA LEU A 199 5.80 38.81 -17.23
C LEU A 199 5.52 38.30 -18.65
N SER A 200 6.55 37.83 -19.36
CA SER A 200 6.44 37.24 -20.70
C SER A 200 5.63 35.95 -20.66
N PHE A 201 5.90 35.06 -19.70
CA PHE A 201 5.18 33.80 -19.54
C PHE A 201 3.71 34.03 -19.14
N GLU A 202 3.46 34.96 -18.23
CA GLU A 202 2.09 35.33 -17.84
C GLU A 202 1.28 35.89 -19.01
N LYS A 203 1.87 36.80 -19.80
CA LYS A 203 1.25 37.35 -21.02
C LYS A 203 1.01 36.28 -22.08
N TYR A 204 1.91 35.31 -22.19
CA TYR A 204 1.74 34.18 -23.10
C TYR A 204 0.55 33.31 -22.67
N LEU A 205 0.54 32.89 -21.41
CA LEU A 205 -0.48 31.99 -20.86
C LEU A 205 -1.89 32.60 -20.88
N THR A 206 -2.01 33.90 -20.60
CA THR A 206 -3.29 34.63 -20.67
C THR A 206 -3.87 34.75 -22.06
N LYS A 207 -3.03 34.74 -23.11
CA LYS A 207 -3.45 34.77 -24.51
C LYS A 207 -3.85 33.40 -25.06
N LEU A 208 -3.56 32.31 -24.33
CA LEU A 208 -3.90 30.96 -24.78
C LEU A 208 -5.41 30.69 -24.68
N THR A 209 -5.98 30.21 -25.78
CA THR A 209 -7.37 29.72 -25.79
C THR A 209 -7.49 28.44 -24.97
N ARG A 210 -8.71 28.17 -24.44
CA ARG A 210 -8.99 26.93 -23.68
C ARG A 210 -8.56 25.68 -24.44
N ARG A 211 -8.82 25.61 -25.76
CA ARG A 211 -8.43 24.48 -26.62
C ARG A 211 -6.90 24.28 -26.62
N ARG A 212 -6.12 25.35 -26.73
CA ARG A 212 -4.65 25.27 -26.71
C ARG A 212 -4.12 24.84 -25.34
N ARG A 213 -4.70 25.33 -24.24
CA ARG A 213 -4.32 24.90 -22.88
C ARG A 213 -4.57 23.42 -22.67
N LEU A 214 -5.74 22.92 -23.08
CA LEU A 214 -6.05 21.49 -23.03
C LEU A 214 -5.10 20.68 -23.92
N ALA A 215 -4.78 21.17 -25.11
CA ALA A 215 -3.79 20.53 -25.98
C ALA A 215 -2.40 20.42 -25.32
N TYR A 216 -1.94 21.46 -24.61
CA TYR A 216 -0.69 21.38 -23.82
C TYR A 216 -0.78 20.38 -22.68
N CYS A 217 -1.93 20.28 -22.00
CA CYS A 217 -2.13 19.26 -20.96
C CYS A 217 -2.06 17.85 -21.55
N CYS A 218 -2.76 17.61 -22.66
CA CYS A 218 -2.68 16.34 -23.38
C CYS A 218 -1.26 16.04 -23.85
N LEU A 219 -0.52 17.04 -24.34
CA LEU A 219 0.88 16.89 -24.74
C LEU A 219 1.77 16.48 -23.56
N ILE A 220 1.61 17.09 -22.38
CA ILE A 220 2.36 16.70 -21.17
C ILE A 220 2.01 15.26 -20.76
N CYS A 221 0.73 14.88 -20.79
CA CYS A 221 0.32 13.51 -20.49
C CYS A 221 0.89 12.50 -21.49
N LEU A 222 0.85 12.81 -22.79
CA LEU A 222 1.43 11.99 -23.85
C LEU A 222 2.95 11.87 -23.70
N LEU A 223 3.64 12.95 -23.32
CA LEU A 223 5.07 12.93 -23.03
C LEU A 223 5.38 11.96 -21.89
N LEU A 224 4.65 12.06 -20.77
CA LEU A 224 4.85 11.17 -19.62
C LEU A 224 4.54 9.71 -19.94
N LEU A 225 3.47 9.46 -20.70
CA LEU A 225 3.11 8.13 -21.17
C LEU A 225 4.20 7.59 -22.12
N GLY A 226 4.72 8.43 -23.01
CA GLY A 226 5.83 8.09 -23.89
C GLY A 226 7.12 7.77 -23.13
N ILE A 227 7.43 8.51 -22.06
CA ILE A 227 8.58 8.21 -21.18
C ILE A 227 8.39 6.86 -20.49
N TYR A 228 7.20 6.61 -19.93
CA TYR A 228 6.88 5.34 -19.26
C TYR A 228 7.02 4.13 -20.19
N TRP A 229 6.40 4.18 -21.37
CA TRP A 229 6.51 3.09 -22.35
C TRP A 229 7.90 3.01 -22.98
N GLY A 230 8.56 4.14 -23.18
CA GLY A 230 9.95 4.20 -23.65
C GLY A 230 10.89 3.46 -22.72
N GLN A 231 10.80 3.70 -21.40
CA GLN A 231 11.58 2.95 -20.40
C GLN A 231 11.33 1.44 -20.52
N LYS A 232 10.07 1.02 -20.63
CA LYS A 232 9.71 -0.40 -20.79
C LYS A 232 10.29 -1.01 -22.08
N LEU A 233 10.32 -0.25 -23.18
CA LEU A 233 10.93 -0.68 -24.44
C LEU A 233 12.46 -0.85 -24.32
N PHE A 234 13.13 0.00 -23.55
CA PHE A 234 14.55 -0.13 -23.24
C PHE A 234 14.87 -1.14 -22.12
N GLY A 235 13.88 -1.95 -21.69
CA GLY A 235 14.06 -2.95 -20.64
C GLY A 235 14.25 -2.38 -19.24
N VAL A 236 13.96 -1.09 -19.04
CA VAL A 236 14.00 -0.41 -17.74
C VAL A 236 12.63 -0.49 -17.11
N ASP A 237 12.55 -1.01 -15.90
CA ASP A 237 11.32 -1.03 -15.10
C ASP A 237 10.99 0.39 -14.56
N PRO A 238 9.87 1.02 -14.97
CA PRO A 238 9.45 2.33 -14.46
C PRO A 238 9.16 2.34 -12.94
N GLN A 239 8.85 1.17 -12.37
CA GLN A 239 8.58 0.97 -10.95
C GLN A 239 9.80 0.46 -10.17
N TRP A 240 10.99 0.41 -10.79
CA TRP A 240 12.24 0.08 -10.10
C TRP A 240 12.47 0.84 -8.77
N PRO A 241 12.13 2.14 -8.63
CA PRO A 241 12.30 2.85 -7.35
C PRO A 241 11.47 2.24 -6.21
N VAL A 242 10.30 1.67 -6.52
CA VAL A 242 9.46 0.96 -5.55
C VAL A 242 10.19 -0.30 -5.07
N LYS A 243 10.75 -1.08 -5.99
CA LYS A 243 11.55 -2.27 -5.67
C LYS A 243 12.77 -1.96 -4.81
N MET A 244 13.48 -0.87 -5.11
CA MET A 244 14.63 -0.43 -4.31
C MET A 244 14.22 0.00 -2.90
N ALA A 245 13.07 0.67 -2.78
CA ALA A 245 12.57 1.08 -1.48
C ALA A 245 12.18 -0.14 -0.63
N PHE A 246 11.50 -1.15 -1.20
CA PHE A 246 11.24 -2.43 -0.51
C PHE A 246 12.51 -3.22 -0.18
N LYS A 247 13.55 -3.14 -1.00
CA LYS A 247 14.80 -3.89 -0.79
C LYS A 247 15.65 -3.32 0.36
N TRP A 248 15.67 -2.00 0.52
CA TRP A 248 16.65 -1.32 1.37
C TRP A 248 16.08 -0.52 2.53
N CYS A 249 14.76 -0.35 2.59
CA CYS A 249 14.11 0.18 3.78
C CYS A 249 14.20 -0.83 4.95
N ASP A 250 14.40 -0.35 6.17
CA ASP A 250 14.51 -1.20 7.35
C ASP A 250 13.15 -1.82 7.76
N ASP A 251 12.03 -1.14 7.49
CA ASP A 251 10.67 -1.65 7.70
C ASP A 251 9.78 -1.38 6.47
N PRO A 252 9.22 -2.42 5.80
CA PRO A 252 8.34 -2.22 4.65
C PRO A 252 7.06 -1.43 4.97
N PHE A 253 6.64 -1.33 6.23
CA PHE A 253 5.49 -0.50 6.65
C PHE A 253 5.77 1.01 6.59
N PHE A 254 7.04 1.42 6.51
CA PHE A 254 7.41 2.82 6.31
C PHE A 254 7.11 3.32 4.88
N LEU A 255 6.79 2.42 3.94
CA LEU A 255 6.45 2.78 2.57
C LEU A 255 5.01 3.30 2.48
N ASP A 256 4.84 4.59 2.20
CA ASP A 256 3.54 5.17 1.86
C ASP A 256 3.29 5.07 0.34
N PRO A 257 2.29 4.28 -0.14
CA PRO A 257 1.94 4.19 -1.56
C PRO A 257 1.58 5.54 -2.20
N ASN A 258 1.11 6.51 -1.40
CA ASN A 258 0.74 7.85 -1.87
C ASN A 258 1.97 8.69 -2.29
N THR A 259 3.18 8.25 -1.94
CA THR A 259 4.43 8.96 -2.27
C THR A 259 5.09 8.42 -3.55
N THR A 260 4.45 7.46 -4.22
CA THR A 260 4.90 6.95 -5.53
C THR A 260 4.81 8.02 -6.63
N LEU A 261 5.68 7.93 -7.63
CA LEU A 261 5.67 8.87 -8.77
C LEU A 261 4.37 8.80 -9.57
N VAL A 262 3.84 7.59 -9.79
CA VAL A 262 2.61 7.39 -10.56
C VAL A 262 1.43 8.08 -9.87
N PHE A 263 1.28 7.89 -8.55
CA PHE A 263 0.25 8.58 -7.78
C PHE A 263 0.38 10.11 -7.87
N SER A 264 1.61 10.62 -7.76
CA SER A 264 1.89 12.05 -7.90
C SER A 264 1.48 12.59 -9.27
N ILE A 265 1.75 11.88 -10.36
CA ILE A 265 1.36 12.28 -11.71
C ILE A 265 -0.16 12.35 -11.86
N VAL A 266 -0.89 11.35 -11.35
CA VAL A 266 -2.36 11.34 -11.42
C VAL A 266 -2.93 12.57 -10.69
N ARG A 267 -2.46 12.83 -9.45
CA ARG A 267 -2.86 14.00 -8.66
C ARG A 267 -2.57 15.31 -9.41
N LEU A 268 -1.37 15.46 -9.95
CA LEU A 268 -0.95 16.66 -10.69
C LEU A 268 -1.75 16.86 -11.98
N THR A 269 -2.08 15.78 -12.67
CA THR A 269 -2.85 15.82 -13.92
C THR A 269 -4.28 16.29 -13.68
N GLY A 270 -4.92 15.84 -12.60
CA GLY A 270 -6.23 16.37 -12.20
C GLY A 270 -6.20 17.88 -11.96
N ALA A 271 -5.20 18.37 -11.23
CA ALA A 271 -5.04 19.80 -10.95
C ALA A 271 -4.71 20.63 -12.20
N LEU A 272 -3.83 20.12 -13.08
CA LEU A 272 -3.47 20.77 -14.33
C LEU A 272 -4.67 20.84 -15.30
N PHE A 273 -5.45 19.75 -15.40
CA PHE A 273 -6.65 19.70 -16.22
C PHE A 273 -7.72 20.69 -15.73
N ALA A 274 -7.95 20.74 -14.41
CA ALA A 274 -8.82 21.74 -13.80
C ALA A 274 -8.36 23.17 -14.12
N PHE A 275 -7.05 23.45 -13.98
CA PHE A 275 -6.46 24.74 -14.35
C PHE A 275 -6.62 25.06 -15.84
N ALA A 276 -6.53 24.08 -16.73
CA ALA A 276 -6.69 24.29 -18.16
C ALA A 276 -8.14 24.60 -18.58
N ILE A 277 -9.12 23.97 -17.93
CA ILE A 277 -10.55 24.22 -18.14
C ILE A 277 -10.91 25.62 -17.65
N VAL A 278 -10.66 25.90 -16.37
CA VAL A 278 -11.00 27.18 -15.72
C VAL A 278 -10.17 28.32 -16.32
N GLY A 279 -8.90 28.05 -16.61
CA GLY A 279 -7.94 28.98 -17.16
C GLY A 279 -7.23 29.85 -16.13
N PRO A 280 -6.25 30.66 -16.57
CA PRO A 280 -5.62 31.64 -15.71
C PRO A 280 -6.69 32.59 -15.20
N VAL A 281 -6.89 32.62 -13.90
CA VAL A 281 -7.93 33.40 -13.22
C VAL A 281 -7.54 34.89 -13.12
N LEU A 282 -6.81 35.37 -14.12
CA LEU A 282 -6.30 36.74 -14.23
C LEU A 282 -7.39 37.74 -14.62
N LYS A 283 -8.56 37.25 -15.04
CA LYS A 283 -9.75 38.04 -15.37
C LYS A 283 -10.91 37.87 -14.39
N SER A 284 -10.77 37.08 -13.31
CA SER A 284 -11.89 37.00 -12.35
C SER A 284 -12.02 38.29 -11.58
N ALA A 285 -13.26 38.64 -11.23
CA ALA A 285 -13.53 39.68 -10.26
C ALA A 285 -12.72 39.43 -8.96
N GLY A 286 -12.33 40.52 -8.29
CA GLY A 286 -11.68 40.43 -6.99
C GLY A 286 -12.53 39.64 -6.03
N LEU A 287 -11.92 38.68 -5.34
CA LEU A 287 -12.63 37.82 -4.40
C LEU A 287 -13.03 38.63 -3.17
N ASN A 288 -14.28 38.50 -2.72
CA ASN A 288 -14.70 39.07 -1.45
C ASN A 288 -14.08 38.26 -0.30
N TRP A 289 -12.93 38.72 0.21
CA TRP A 289 -12.17 38.03 1.27
C TRP A 289 -13.03 37.67 2.48
N LYS A 290 -14.00 38.52 2.84
CA LYS A 290 -14.97 38.28 3.93
C LYS A 290 -15.84 37.03 3.74
N ARG A 291 -16.05 36.56 2.50
CA ARG A 291 -16.80 35.33 2.20
C ARG A 291 -15.88 34.17 1.84
N SER A 292 -14.76 34.44 1.18
CA SER A 292 -13.85 33.37 0.76
C SER A 292 -13.09 32.73 1.92
N ILE A 293 -12.58 33.53 2.87
CA ILE A 293 -11.84 33.00 4.01
C ILE A 293 -12.70 32.04 4.86
N PRO A 294 -13.94 32.40 5.29
CA PRO A 294 -14.76 31.47 6.05
C PRO A 294 -15.17 30.24 5.24
N LEU A 295 -15.38 30.35 3.93
CA LEU A 295 -15.67 29.19 3.07
C LEU A 295 -14.47 28.25 2.97
N THR A 296 -13.26 28.77 2.74
CA THR A 296 -12.03 27.96 2.69
C THR A 296 -11.77 27.30 4.05
N LEU A 297 -11.94 28.03 5.16
CA LEU A 297 -11.86 27.46 6.50
C LEU A 297 -12.89 26.36 6.72
N ALA A 298 -14.15 26.56 6.31
CA ALA A 298 -15.18 25.53 6.41
C ALA A 298 -14.83 24.30 5.58
N MET A 299 -14.28 24.45 4.37
CA MET A 299 -13.82 23.33 3.55
C MET A 299 -12.62 22.61 4.16
N MET A 300 -11.65 23.35 4.72
CA MET A 300 -10.50 22.77 5.43
C MET A 300 -10.92 22.04 6.69
N VAL A 301 -11.81 22.63 7.49
CA VAL A 301 -12.39 22.00 8.69
C VAL A 301 -13.20 20.78 8.30
N ALA A 302 -14.03 20.84 7.26
CA ALA A 302 -14.76 19.67 6.76
C ALA A 302 -13.82 18.55 6.31
N LYS A 303 -12.69 18.88 5.67
CA LYS A 303 -11.67 17.90 5.30
C LYS A 303 -10.95 17.33 6.53
N MET A 304 -10.63 18.17 7.51
CA MET A 304 -10.02 17.74 8.78
C MET A 304 -10.99 16.85 9.57
N CYS A 305 -12.26 17.25 9.66
CA CYS A 305 -13.35 16.46 10.24
C CYS A 305 -13.58 15.17 9.46
N SER A 306 -13.52 15.15 8.13
CA SER A 306 -13.58 13.90 7.35
C SER A 306 -12.41 12.97 7.68
N ASN A 307 -11.18 13.50 7.78
CA ASN A 307 -10.03 12.71 8.18
C ASN A 307 -10.14 12.23 9.66
N LEU A 308 -10.78 13.00 10.54
CA LEU A 308 -11.08 12.64 11.93
C LEU A 308 -12.27 11.66 12.05
N LEU A 309 -13.27 11.76 11.18
CA LEU A 309 -14.38 10.81 11.06
C LEU A 309 -13.92 9.48 10.45
N HIS A 310 -12.87 9.49 9.63
CA HIS A 310 -12.16 8.27 9.23
C HIS A 310 -11.18 7.77 10.31
N ALA A 311 -11.05 8.48 11.44
CA ALA A 311 -10.26 8.08 12.60
C ALA A 311 -11.14 7.62 13.80
N THR A 312 -12.39 7.23 13.56
CA THR A 312 -13.22 6.53 14.56
C THR A 312 -13.07 5.01 14.46
N PRO A 313 -13.15 4.27 15.60
CA PRO A 313 -13.00 2.82 15.62
C PRO A 313 -14.06 2.15 14.76
N VAL A 314 -13.65 1.07 14.10
CA VAL A 314 -14.45 0.28 13.16
C VAL A 314 -15.81 -0.06 13.75
N GLY A 315 -16.84 0.42 13.08
CA GLY A 315 -18.24 0.11 13.37
C GLY A 315 -19.05 0.17 12.08
N GLN A 316 -19.29 -1.01 11.50
CA GLN A 316 -20.44 -1.37 10.68
C GLN A 316 -20.57 -0.76 9.28
N SER A 317 -19.98 -1.42 8.29
CA SER A 317 -20.65 -1.67 7.00
C SER A 317 -21.43 -2.99 7.12
N GLN A 318 -22.75 -2.90 6.96
CA GLN A 318 -23.68 -4.04 7.02
C GLN A 318 -23.52 -5.03 5.84
N ASP A 319 -22.54 -4.80 4.96
CA ASP A 319 -22.20 -5.63 3.79
C ASP A 319 -20.99 -6.57 4.03
N ASP A 320 -20.26 -6.45 5.15
CA ASP A 320 -19.04 -7.25 5.41
C ASP A 320 -19.30 -8.62 6.08
N THR A 321 -20.57 -8.97 6.30
CA THR A 321 -21.00 -10.24 6.94
C THR A 321 -21.49 -11.29 5.94
N VAL A 322 -21.33 -11.05 4.64
CA VAL A 322 -21.75 -11.96 3.55
C VAL A 322 -20.56 -12.11 2.59
N LEU A 323 -20.38 -13.28 1.95
CA LEU A 323 -19.39 -13.47 0.87
C LEU A 323 -19.38 -12.23 -0.05
N ASN A 324 -18.19 -11.70 -0.35
CA ASN A 324 -18.03 -10.47 -1.12
C ASN A 324 -18.26 -10.73 -2.62
N LEU A 325 -19.54 -10.93 -2.97
CA LEU A 325 -19.97 -11.17 -4.36
C LEU A 325 -20.14 -9.84 -5.12
N SER A 326 -19.26 -8.85 -4.90
CA SER A 326 -19.31 -7.53 -5.55
C SER A 326 -18.62 -7.53 -6.92
N THR A 327 -18.96 -6.54 -7.75
CA THR A 327 -18.43 -6.35 -9.11
C THR A 327 -16.99 -5.81 -9.15
N GLU A 328 -16.40 -5.43 -8.00
CA GLU A 328 -15.11 -4.75 -7.91
C GLU A 328 -14.02 -5.58 -7.18
N SER A 329 -13.92 -6.87 -7.48
CA SER A 329 -12.79 -7.67 -7.00
C SER A 329 -11.54 -7.35 -7.85
N TYR A 330 -10.68 -6.49 -7.32
CA TYR A 330 -9.33 -6.16 -7.80
C TYR A 330 -8.45 -7.42 -7.87
N PHE A 331 -8.25 -8.04 -9.03
CA PHE A 331 -7.14 -8.99 -9.23
C PHE A 331 -6.62 -8.98 -10.68
N THR A 332 -5.33 -9.27 -10.80
CA THR A 332 -4.47 -9.17 -11.98
C THR A 332 -4.80 -10.19 -13.08
N VAL A 333 -4.16 -10.02 -14.25
CA VAL A 333 -4.43 -10.75 -15.50
C VAL A 333 -4.16 -12.27 -15.42
N ASP A 334 -3.57 -12.81 -14.34
CA ASP A 334 -3.25 -14.24 -14.23
C ASP A 334 -3.38 -14.83 -12.80
N TRP A 335 -4.59 -14.74 -12.22
CA TRP A 335 -4.91 -15.20 -10.86
C TRP A 335 -4.70 -16.71 -10.63
N LYS A 336 -4.66 -17.53 -11.68
CA LYS A 336 -4.49 -19.00 -11.57
C LYS A 336 -3.07 -19.42 -11.16
N GLN A 337 -2.06 -18.58 -11.40
CA GLN A 337 -0.68 -18.86 -11.01
C GLN A 337 -0.51 -18.98 -9.49
N GLU A 338 -1.26 -18.21 -8.70
CA GLU A 338 -1.18 -18.25 -7.24
C GLU A 338 -1.65 -19.60 -6.67
N PHE A 339 -2.70 -20.18 -7.26
CA PHE A 339 -3.21 -21.50 -6.88
C PHE A 339 -2.25 -22.63 -7.27
N GLN A 340 -1.58 -22.50 -8.42
CA GLN A 340 -0.56 -23.45 -8.86
C GLN A 340 0.64 -23.43 -7.92
N ALA A 341 1.14 -22.23 -7.57
CA ALA A 341 2.24 -22.07 -6.63
C ALA A 341 1.92 -22.59 -5.22
N ASP A 342 0.70 -22.38 -4.71
CA ASP A 342 0.25 -22.93 -3.43
C ASP A 342 0.19 -24.47 -3.45
N THR A 343 -0.32 -25.04 -4.53
CA THR A 343 -0.40 -26.50 -4.71
C THR A 343 1.00 -27.13 -4.76
N GLU A 344 1.93 -26.53 -5.52
CA GLU A 344 3.32 -26.99 -5.59
C GLU A 344 4.01 -26.92 -4.22
N GLN A 345 3.80 -25.84 -3.46
CA GLN A 345 4.37 -25.68 -2.13
C GLN A 345 3.84 -26.71 -1.12
N ALA A 346 2.55 -27.05 -1.22
CA ALA A 346 1.91 -28.07 -0.38
C ALA A 346 2.39 -29.49 -0.72
N ILE A 347 2.63 -29.79 -2.00
CA ILE A 347 3.23 -31.07 -2.44
C ILE A 347 4.65 -31.23 -1.88
N LEU A 348 5.44 -30.14 -1.85
CA LEU A 348 6.80 -30.15 -1.33
C LEU A 348 6.87 -30.32 0.20
N ASN A 349 5.78 -30.03 0.93
CA ASN A 349 5.72 -30.11 2.40
C ASN A 349 4.46 -30.86 2.89
N PRO A 350 4.35 -32.18 2.66
CA PRO A 350 3.14 -32.95 2.93
C PRO A 350 3.03 -33.34 4.42
N TYR A 351 2.90 -32.35 5.31
CA TYR A 351 2.73 -32.59 6.75
C TYR A 351 1.24 -32.69 7.12
N PRO A 352 0.84 -33.68 7.93
CA PRO A 352 -0.56 -33.88 8.29
C PRO A 352 -1.02 -32.87 9.35
N THR A 353 -1.54 -31.72 8.92
CA THR A 353 -2.17 -30.71 9.81
C THR A 353 -3.58 -31.12 10.28
N ASP A 354 -4.13 -32.16 9.65
CA ASP A 354 -5.49 -32.68 9.79
C ASP A 354 -5.99 -32.92 11.21
N LYS A 355 -5.11 -33.31 12.15
CA LYS A 355 -5.50 -33.60 13.54
C LYS A 355 -5.68 -32.34 14.38
N VAL A 356 -4.97 -31.27 14.04
CA VAL A 356 -4.85 -30.05 14.85
C VAL A 356 -5.78 -28.95 14.36
N MET A 357 -5.91 -28.81 13.03
CA MET A 357 -6.75 -27.78 12.40
C MET A 357 -8.22 -27.77 12.86
N PRO A 358 -8.90 -28.90 13.15
CA PRO A 358 -10.29 -28.88 13.62
C PRO A 358 -10.49 -28.12 14.94
N ALA A 359 -9.52 -28.18 15.86
CA ALA A 359 -9.59 -27.46 17.13
C ALA A 359 -9.30 -25.96 16.94
N ILE A 360 -8.29 -25.65 16.12
CA ILE A 360 -7.90 -24.28 15.78
C ILE A 360 -9.02 -23.54 15.07
N THR A 361 -9.61 -24.13 14.02
CA THR A 361 -10.69 -23.54 13.25
C THR A 361 -11.90 -23.22 14.13
N ARG A 362 -12.28 -24.12 15.05
CA ARG A 362 -13.39 -23.88 15.99
C ARG A 362 -13.12 -22.72 16.95
N LEU A 363 -11.90 -22.66 17.50
CA LEU A 363 -11.50 -21.56 18.38
C LEU A 363 -11.51 -20.22 17.62
N LEU A 364 -10.94 -20.22 16.42
CA LEU A 364 -10.84 -19.02 15.58
C LEU A 364 -12.22 -18.51 15.16
N SER A 365 -13.12 -19.38 14.67
CA SER A 365 -14.49 -18.97 14.33
C SER A 365 -15.24 -18.39 15.53
N SER A 366 -15.10 -18.98 16.73
CA SER A 366 -15.70 -18.44 17.95
C SER A 366 -15.15 -17.05 18.32
N LEU A 367 -13.84 -16.84 18.14
CA LEU A 367 -13.21 -15.54 18.36
C LEU A 367 -13.68 -14.51 17.33
N CYS A 368 -13.69 -14.85 16.05
CA CYS A 368 -14.16 -13.97 14.99
C CYS A 368 -15.62 -13.53 15.18
N GLU A 369 -16.50 -14.44 15.59
CA GLU A 369 -17.89 -14.10 15.93
C GLU A 369 -17.97 -13.13 17.11
N ARG A 370 -17.17 -13.38 18.15
CA ARG A 370 -17.16 -12.54 19.36
C ARG A 370 -16.59 -11.14 19.12
N PHE A 371 -15.60 -11.04 18.24
CA PHE A 371 -14.99 -9.77 17.81
C PHE A 371 -15.71 -9.13 16.61
N GLN A 372 -16.74 -9.77 16.06
CA GLN A 372 -17.47 -9.33 14.86
C GLN A 372 -16.52 -9.03 13.68
N LEU A 373 -15.53 -9.89 13.47
CA LEU A 373 -14.56 -9.75 12.38
C LEU A 373 -15.15 -10.21 11.05
N SER A 374 -14.66 -9.64 9.95
CA SER A 374 -15.10 -10.04 8.61
C SER A 374 -14.66 -11.47 8.28
N HIS A 375 -15.42 -12.14 7.42
CA HIS A 375 -15.10 -13.50 6.99
C HIS A 375 -13.77 -13.60 6.23
N SER A 376 -13.35 -12.52 5.54
CA SER A 376 -12.02 -12.44 4.93
C SER A 376 -10.92 -12.56 5.97
N ILE A 377 -11.05 -11.90 7.12
CA ILE A 377 -10.09 -12.02 8.24
C ILE A 377 -10.14 -13.44 8.83
N GLU A 378 -11.34 -14.00 9.02
CA GLU A 378 -11.53 -15.35 9.56
C GLU A 378 -10.78 -16.41 8.73
N PHE A 379 -11.09 -16.51 7.44
CA PHE A 379 -10.52 -17.56 6.57
C PHE A 379 -9.04 -17.31 6.25
N SER A 380 -8.62 -16.06 6.10
CA SER A 380 -7.18 -15.74 5.96
C SER A 380 -6.37 -16.11 7.20
N ALA A 381 -6.93 -15.94 8.40
CA ALA A 381 -6.27 -16.34 9.63
C ALA A 381 -6.18 -17.87 9.76
N ILE A 382 -7.21 -18.62 9.32
CA ILE A 382 -7.16 -20.10 9.26
C ILE A 382 -6.05 -20.56 8.31
N ASP A 383 -5.97 -20.01 7.10
CA ASP A 383 -4.95 -20.36 6.12
C ASP A 383 -3.53 -20.01 6.60
N THR A 384 -3.39 -18.85 7.26
CA THR A 384 -2.11 -18.40 7.82
C THR A 384 -1.65 -19.31 8.96
N LEU A 385 -2.57 -19.79 9.81
CA LEU A 385 -2.26 -20.77 10.86
C LEU A 385 -1.90 -22.14 10.29
N GLU A 386 -2.57 -22.60 9.23
CA GLU A 386 -2.22 -23.86 8.55
C GLU A 386 -0.79 -23.78 8.00
N GLN A 387 -0.42 -22.68 7.35
CA GLN A 387 0.95 -22.47 6.85
C GLN A 387 1.99 -22.38 7.97
N LEU A 388 1.66 -21.70 9.08
CA LEU A 388 2.52 -21.63 10.25
C LEU A 388 2.76 -23.03 10.83
N LEU A 389 1.70 -23.82 10.98
CA LEU A 389 1.76 -25.18 11.50
C LEU A 389 2.61 -26.10 10.62
N VAL A 390 2.45 -26.04 9.29
CA VAL A 390 3.29 -26.81 8.36
C VAL A 390 4.77 -26.47 8.56
N LYS A 391 5.12 -25.20 8.75
CA LYS A 391 6.51 -24.78 8.95
C LYS A 391 7.07 -25.16 10.31
N VAL A 392 6.24 -25.15 11.36
CA VAL A 392 6.63 -25.60 12.71
C VAL A 392 6.86 -27.12 12.72
N LEU A 393 5.97 -27.90 12.11
CA LEU A 393 6.08 -29.36 12.02
C LEU A 393 7.22 -29.81 11.10
N ALA A 394 7.55 -29.03 10.07
CA ALA A 394 8.70 -29.29 9.20
C ALA A 394 10.07 -29.21 9.90
N ALA A 395 10.13 -28.66 11.12
CA ALA A 395 11.36 -28.55 11.91
C ALA A 395 11.81 -29.86 12.60
N HIS A 396 11.07 -30.98 12.42
CA HIS A 396 11.43 -32.34 12.87
C HIS A 396 11.61 -32.52 14.39
N ASP A 397 10.63 -32.11 15.20
CA ASP A 397 10.64 -32.36 16.64
C ASP A 397 9.22 -32.70 17.14
N ASP A 398 8.98 -33.92 17.62
CA ASP A 398 7.67 -34.33 18.17
C ASP A 398 7.28 -33.45 19.38
N SER A 399 8.27 -32.86 20.07
CA SER A 399 8.04 -31.90 21.14
C SER A 399 7.54 -30.54 20.63
N ALA A 400 7.73 -30.21 19.35
CA ALA A 400 7.25 -28.98 18.75
C ALA A 400 5.74 -28.99 18.51
N GLU A 401 5.13 -30.13 18.18
CA GLU A 401 3.68 -30.26 18.06
C GLU A 401 3.00 -30.06 19.42
N GLU A 402 3.53 -30.69 20.47
CA GLU A 402 3.00 -30.56 21.84
C GLU A 402 3.17 -29.13 22.38
N ASN A 403 4.32 -28.50 22.15
CA ASN A 403 4.56 -27.09 22.51
C ASN A 403 3.65 -26.13 21.74
N PHE A 404 3.42 -26.38 20.44
CA PHE A 404 2.51 -25.58 19.63
C PHE A 404 1.07 -25.70 20.12
N LEU A 405 0.62 -26.90 20.47
CA LEU A 405 -0.71 -27.16 21.02
C LEU A 405 -0.91 -26.49 22.38
N GLN A 406 0.09 -26.50 23.27
CA GLN A 406 0.04 -25.79 24.55
C GLN A 406 -0.11 -24.27 24.37
N GLN A 407 0.54 -23.70 23.35
CA GLN A 407 0.50 -22.26 23.05
C GLN A 407 -0.54 -21.88 21.98
N ALA A 408 -1.36 -22.83 21.52
CA ALA A 408 -2.27 -22.63 20.40
C ALA A 408 -3.21 -21.43 20.56
N PRO A 409 -3.83 -21.15 21.73
CA PRO A 409 -4.68 -19.96 21.89
C PRO A 409 -3.94 -18.65 21.69
N LEU A 410 -2.67 -18.59 22.08
CA LEU A 410 -1.83 -17.41 21.88
C LEU A 410 -1.48 -17.27 20.40
N TYR A 411 -1.09 -18.36 19.71
CA TYR A 411 -0.82 -18.34 18.27
C TYR A 411 -2.04 -17.91 17.46
N VAL A 412 -3.23 -18.41 17.83
CA VAL A 412 -4.49 -18.03 17.20
C VAL A 412 -4.77 -16.54 17.35
N LEU A 413 -4.64 -16.00 18.57
CA LEU A 413 -4.85 -14.56 18.80
C LEU A 413 -3.81 -13.70 18.08
N THR A 414 -2.55 -14.11 18.08
CA THR A 414 -1.46 -13.42 17.37
C THR A 414 -1.70 -13.39 15.87
N VAL A 415 -2.01 -14.54 15.26
CA VAL A 415 -2.30 -14.60 13.81
C VAL A 415 -3.56 -13.81 13.49
N LEU A 416 -4.59 -13.88 14.31
CA LEU A 416 -5.82 -13.11 14.11
C LEU A 416 -5.57 -11.60 14.16
N ASN A 417 -4.77 -11.12 15.11
CA ASN A 417 -4.37 -9.72 15.20
C ASN A 417 -3.52 -9.29 14.00
N LEU A 418 -2.58 -10.14 13.59
CA LEU A 418 -1.67 -9.89 12.48
C LEU A 418 -2.40 -9.83 11.13
N VAL A 419 -3.29 -10.79 10.86
CA VAL A 419 -4.13 -10.82 9.66
C VAL A 419 -5.14 -9.68 9.67
N GLY A 420 -5.73 -9.37 10.84
CA GLY A 420 -6.60 -8.21 11.01
C GLY A 420 -5.90 -6.91 10.61
N LYS A 421 -4.69 -6.66 11.14
CA LYS A 421 -3.85 -5.51 10.77
C LYS A 421 -3.49 -5.49 9.28
N TYR A 422 -3.22 -6.66 8.68
CA TYR A 422 -2.82 -6.79 7.28
C TYR A 422 -3.96 -6.46 6.31
N LEU A 423 -5.14 -7.05 6.51
CA LEU A 423 -6.28 -6.86 5.61
C LEU A 423 -7.01 -5.54 5.84
N ASN A 424 -7.09 -5.09 7.09
CA ASN A 424 -7.73 -3.84 7.41
C ASN A 424 -7.02 -3.17 8.59
N SER A 425 -6.20 -2.16 8.30
CA SER A 425 -5.40 -1.41 9.26
C SER A 425 -6.20 -0.72 10.38
N SER A 426 -7.53 -0.61 10.21
CA SER A 426 -8.44 -0.08 11.25
C SER A 426 -8.91 -1.15 12.26
N THR A 427 -8.67 -2.43 11.97
CA THR A 427 -9.06 -3.57 12.83
C THR A 427 -7.99 -3.79 13.89
N MET A 428 -7.97 -2.95 14.92
CA MET A 428 -7.17 -3.21 16.12
C MET A 428 -8.00 -4.04 17.10
N LEU A 429 -7.57 -5.27 17.38
CA LEU A 429 -8.17 -6.06 18.46
C LEU A 429 -7.87 -5.38 19.80
N ASP A 430 -8.90 -5.20 20.64
CA ASP A 430 -8.73 -4.60 21.96
C ASP A 430 -7.84 -5.51 22.83
N PRO A 431 -6.64 -5.03 23.26
CA PRO A 431 -5.72 -5.83 24.05
C PRO A 431 -6.30 -6.29 25.38
N ARG A 432 -7.24 -5.54 25.98
CA ARG A 432 -7.91 -5.94 27.22
C ARG A 432 -8.86 -7.11 27.00
N LEU A 433 -9.57 -7.11 25.88
CA LEU A 433 -10.48 -8.19 25.51
C LEU A 433 -9.71 -9.46 25.15
N MET A 434 -8.57 -9.31 24.46
CA MET A 434 -7.63 -10.41 24.19
C MET A 434 -7.07 -11.02 25.48
N GLN A 435 -6.67 -10.18 26.44
CA GLN A 435 -6.18 -10.63 27.75
C GLN A 435 -7.25 -11.43 28.51
N GLN A 436 -8.46 -10.89 28.64
CA GLN A 436 -9.57 -11.57 29.33
C GLN A 436 -9.94 -12.92 28.70
N LEU A 437 -9.83 -13.02 27.37
CA LEU A 437 -10.04 -14.27 26.66
C LEU A 437 -8.94 -15.28 26.95
N LEU A 438 -7.68 -14.86 26.94
CA LEU A 438 -6.55 -15.75 27.22
C LEU A 438 -6.61 -16.28 28.66
N GLU A 439 -6.87 -15.39 29.64
CA GLU A 439 -7.00 -15.74 31.06
C GLU A 439 -8.14 -16.74 31.31
N ARG A 440 -9.24 -16.65 30.54
CA ARG A 440 -10.37 -17.58 30.64
C ARG A 440 -10.11 -18.92 29.95
N THR A 441 -9.27 -18.94 28.92
CA THR A 441 -9.05 -20.14 28.10
C THR A 441 -7.88 -20.97 28.61
N ASN A 442 -6.79 -20.32 29.03
CA ASN A 442 -5.60 -20.94 29.63
C ASN A 442 -4.97 -19.99 30.68
N PRO A 443 -5.32 -20.13 31.98
CA PRO A 443 -4.84 -19.22 33.04
C PRO A 443 -3.34 -19.35 33.35
N GLU A 444 -2.68 -20.42 32.91
CA GLU A 444 -1.24 -20.64 33.09
C GLU A 444 -0.37 -19.91 32.07
N LEU A 445 -0.96 -19.36 30.99
CA LEU A 445 -0.23 -18.63 29.97
C LEU A 445 -0.02 -17.17 30.38
N VAL A 446 1.26 -16.80 30.62
CA VAL A 446 1.64 -15.41 30.92
C VAL A 446 1.44 -14.52 29.69
N TRP A 447 0.52 -13.55 29.79
CA TRP A 447 0.24 -12.54 28.77
C TRP A 447 0.96 -11.21 29.07
N SER A 448 1.59 -10.61 28.07
CA SER A 448 2.07 -9.22 28.10
C SER A 448 2.07 -8.63 26.70
N ASP A 449 1.86 -7.32 26.59
CA ASP A 449 1.92 -6.61 25.30
C ASP A 449 3.27 -6.79 24.58
N GLY A 450 4.37 -6.91 25.35
CA GLY A 450 5.70 -7.20 24.83
C GLY A 450 5.78 -8.60 24.20
N ARG A 451 5.28 -9.61 24.91
CA ARG A 451 5.29 -11.01 24.45
C ARG A 451 4.41 -11.22 23.22
N LEU A 452 3.28 -10.51 23.12
CA LEU A 452 2.43 -10.56 21.93
C LEU A 452 3.17 -10.02 20.70
N ARG A 453 3.89 -8.90 20.84
CA ARG A 453 4.69 -8.30 19.76
C ARG A 453 5.88 -9.16 19.37
N GLU A 454 6.57 -9.76 20.33
CA GLU A 454 7.64 -10.73 20.08
C GLU A 454 7.09 -11.92 19.28
N MET A 455 5.93 -12.45 19.68
CA MET A 455 5.35 -13.59 18.97
C MET A 455 4.78 -13.20 17.59
N GLU A 456 4.26 -11.98 17.42
CA GLU A 456 3.92 -11.45 16.08
C GLU A 456 5.15 -11.44 15.16
N PHE A 457 6.30 -11.01 15.68
CA PHE A 457 7.55 -11.01 14.94
C PHE A 457 8.04 -12.43 14.60
N ASP A 458 7.96 -13.36 15.56
CA ASP A 458 8.36 -14.76 15.35
C ASP A 458 7.46 -15.46 14.33
N VAL A 459 6.14 -15.22 14.38
CA VAL A 459 5.18 -15.73 13.40
C VAL A 459 5.47 -15.16 12.01
N LEU A 460 5.72 -13.84 11.90
CA LEU A 460 6.08 -13.22 10.63
C LEU A 460 7.37 -13.81 10.05
N LYS A 461 8.39 -13.99 10.89
CA LYS A 461 9.66 -14.58 10.49
C LYS A 461 9.47 -16.02 10.02
N ALA A 462 8.71 -16.83 10.75
CA ALA A 462 8.38 -18.20 10.36
C ALA A 462 7.66 -18.22 9.00
N LEU A 463 6.74 -17.29 8.76
CA LEU A 463 5.99 -17.17 7.51
C LEU A 463 6.78 -16.53 6.35
N ASN A 464 8.07 -16.21 6.52
CA ASN A 464 8.87 -15.45 5.54
C ASN A 464 8.23 -14.10 5.18
N TYR A 465 7.59 -13.45 6.15
CA TYR A 465 6.91 -12.16 6.02
C TYR A 465 5.80 -12.13 4.95
N LYS A 466 5.27 -13.29 4.57
CA LYS A 466 4.18 -13.42 3.61
C LYS A 466 2.89 -13.75 4.34
N ILE A 467 1.93 -12.83 4.31
CA ILE A 467 0.53 -13.04 4.70
C ILE A 467 -0.30 -12.83 3.44
N SER A 468 -1.22 -13.75 3.15
CA SER A 468 -2.06 -13.68 1.96
C SER A 468 -3.53 -13.75 2.33
N GLU A 469 -4.36 -13.20 1.44
CA GLU A 469 -5.80 -13.47 1.47
C GLU A 469 -6.08 -14.96 1.26
N SER A 470 -7.23 -15.43 1.74
CA SER A 470 -7.59 -16.84 1.61
C SER A 470 -7.90 -17.18 0.16
N LEU A 471 -7.05 -18.03 -0.43
CA LEU A 471 -7.22 -18.51 -1.81
C LEU A 471 -8.52 -19.31 -1.98
N LEU A 472 -8.89 -20.12 -0.97
CA LEU A 472 -10.12 -20.91 -1.03
C LEU A 472 -11.36 -20.02 -0.96
N LEU A 473 -11.37 -19.03 -0.06
CA LEU A 473 -12.46 -18.05 0.03
C LEU A 473 -12.61 -17.30 -1.30
N GLY A 474 -11.52 -16.74 -1.83
CA GLY A 474 -11.54 -15.98 -3.08
C GLY A 474 -12.03 -16.82 -4.28
N ALA A 475 -11.65 -18.09 -4.36
CA ALA A 475 -12.14 -19.00 -5.39
C ALA A 475 -13.64 -19.30 -5.25
N VAL A 476 -14.14 -19.54 -4.02
CA VAL A 476 -15.56 -19.77 -3.77
C VAL A 476 -16.40 -18.53 -4.07
N GLU A 477 -15.94 -17.34 -3.69
CA GLU A 477 -16.60 -16.07 -4.02
C GLU A 477 -16.71 -15.88 -5.54
N ARG A 478 -15.60 -16.12 -6.26
CA ARG A 478 -15.55 -16.01 -7.71
C ARG A 478 -16.50 -17.00 -8.40
N PHE A 479 -16.40 -18.29 -8.07
CA PHE A 479 -17.22 -19.32 -8.68
C PHE A 479 -18.70 -19.15 -8.33
N SER A 480 -19.02 -18.76 -7.10
CA SER A 480 -20.40 -18.47 -6.70
C SER A 480 -20.97 -17.28 -7.47
N LYS A 481 -20.16 -16.24 -7.72
CA LYS A 481 -20.55 -15.08 -8.54
C LYS A 481 -20.75 -15.45 -10.00
N ASP A 482 -19.79 -16.15 -10.61
CA ASP A 482 -19.78 -16.39 -12.06
C ASP A 482 -20.78 -17.49 -12.47
N TYR A 483 -20.98 -18.52 -11.63
CA TYR A 483 -21.74 -19.71 -12.01
C TYR A 483 -23.02 -19.97 -11.20
N ILE A 484 -23.18 -19.41 -10.00
CA ILE A 484 -24.41 -19.59 -9.20
C ILE A 484 -25.28 -18.33 -9.26
N LEU A 485 -24.70 -17.16 -9.00
CA LEU A 485 -25.45 -15.90 -8.93
C LEU A 485 -26.04 -15.51 -10.29
N THR A 486 -25.35 -15.84 -11.38
CA THR A 486 -25.81 -15.62 -12.77
C THR A 486 -27.05 -16.45 -13.13
N LEU A 487 -27.32 -17.55 -12.43
CA LEU A 487 -28.50 -18.39 -12.65
C LEU A 487 -29.77 -17.79 -12.03
N GLY A 488 -29.64 -16.84 -11.09
CA GLY A 488 -30.77 -16.17 -10.44
C GLY A 488 -31.62 -17.06 -9.53
N ILE A 489 -31.09 -18.21 -9.09
CA ILE A 489 -31.87 -19.25 -8.38
C ILE A 489 -32.06 -18.92 -6.89
N ALA A 490 -31.06 -18.29 -6.25
CA ALA A 490 -31.09 -17.89 -4.85
C ALA A 490 -30.60 -16.45 -4.66
N ARG A 491 -31.03 -15.78 -3.58
CA ARG A 491 -30.59 -14.42 -3.24
C ARG A 491 -29.12 -14.43 -2.84
N LYS A 492 -28.40 -13.34 -3.16
CA LYS A 492 -26.98 -13.12 -2.79
C LYS A 492 -26.69 -13.46 -1.33
N ASN A 493 -27.54 -13.01 -0.40
CA ASN A 493 -27.34 -13.25 1.04
C ASN A 493 -27.47 -14.73 1.41
N THR A 494 -28.42 -15.45 0.80
CA THR A 494 -28.60 -16.89 1.06
C THR A 494 -27.41 -17.69 0.57
N ILE A 495 -26.90 -17.39 -0.64
CA ILE A 495 -25.70 -18.02 -1.19
C ILE A 495 -24.49 -17.72 -0.29
N GLY A 496 -24.37 -16.48 0.17
CA GLY A 496 -23.32 -16.06 1.10
C GLY A 496 -23.36 -16.78 2.44
N ASP A 497 -24.52 -16.81 3.11
CA ASP A 497 -24.68 -17.44 4.42
C ASP A 497 -24.44 -18.95 4.38
N VAL A 498 -24.96 -19.62 3.34
CA VAL A 498 -24.73 -21.05 3.11
C VAL A 498 -23.26 -21.30 2.82
N GLY A 499 -22.64 -20.49 1.95
CA GLY A 499 -21.23 -20.61 1.59
C GLY A 499 -20.27 -20.44 2.77
N VAL A 500 -20.49 -19.44 3.65
CA VAL A 500 -19.67 -19.25 4.86
C VAL A 500 -19.79 -20.45 5.81
N LYS A 501 -21.01 -20.94 6.05
CA LYS A 501 -21.23 -22.12 6.90
C LYS A 501 -20.55 -23.36 6.34
N LEU A 502 -20.67 -23.58 5.03
CA LEU A 502 -20.01 -24.68 4.32
C LEU A 502 -18.49 -24.58 4.43
N LEU A 503 -17.91 -23.40 4.19
CA LEU A 503 -16.48 -23.17 4.33
C LEU A 503 -15.98 -23.48 5.74
N ARG A 504 -16.71 -23.06 6.79
CA ARG A 504 -16.36 -23.40 8.18
C ARG A 504 -16.34 -24.91 8.43
N VAL A 505 -17.33 -25.64 7.91
CA VAL A 505 -17.38 -27.11 8.01
C VAL A 505 -16.23 -27.75 7.25
N VAL A 506 -15.96 -27.30 6.02
CA VAL A 506 -14.89 -27.82 5.15
C VAL A 506 -13.51 -27.63 5.78
N TYR A 507 -13.23 -26.45 6.36
CA TYR A 507 -11.98 -26.21 7.09
C TYR A 507 -11.89 -27.03 8.37
N ALA A 508 -13.00 -27.21 9.11
CA ALA A 508 -13.00 -27.96 10.36
C ALA A 508 -12.93 -29.48 10.17
N GLN A 509 -13.45 -30.01 9.06
CA GLN A 509 -13.59 -31.45 8.81
C GLN A 509 -12.82 -31.94 7.58
N LYS A 510 -11.81 -31.17 7.14
CA LYS A 510 -10.94 -31.50 6.00
C LYS A 510 -10.45 -32.96 6.05
N HIS A 511 -10.05 -33.45 7.23
CA HIS A 511 -9.63 -34.84 7.41
C HIS A 511 -10.73 -35.86 7.05
N ALA A 512 -11.94 -35.69 7.59
CA ALA A 512 -13.05 -36.60 7.36
C ALA A 512 -13.42 -36.65 5.86
N ILE A 513 -13.50 -35.48 5.21
CA ILE A 513 -13.82 -35.32 3.78
C ILE A 513 -12.83 -36.09 2.89
N TYR A 514 -11.53 -35.94 3.14
CA TYR A 514 -10.51 -36.59 2.30
C TYR A 514 -10.29 -38.06 2.70
N SER A 515 -10.53 -38.45 3.95
CA SER A 515 -10.38 -39.84 4.41
C SER A 515 -11.31 -40.81 3.69
N SER A 516 -12.55 -40.39 3.39
CA SER A 516 -13.51 -41.19 2.62
C SER A 516 -13.12 -41.37 1.15
N LEU A 517 -12.27 -40.49 0.61
CA LEU A 517 -11.81 -40.54 -0.77
C LEU A 517 -10.47 -41.28 -0.92
N ARG A 518 -9.78 -41.57 0.19
CA ARG A 518 -8.45 -42.20 0.19
C ARG A 518 -8.46 -43.59 -0.42
N SER A 519 -9.50 -44.39 -0.18
CA SER A 519 -9.63 -45.74 -0.74
C SER A 519 -9.86 -45.77 -2.26
N SER A 520 -10.18 -44.62 -2.86
CA SER A 520 -10.55 -44.51 -4.28
C SER A 520 -9.40 -44.07 -5.18
N VAL A 521 -8.23 -43.74 -4.62
CA VAL A 521 -7.05 -43.24 -5.37
C VAL A 521 -5.92 -44.26 -5.33
N ASN A 522 -5.38 -44.59 -6.51
CA ASN A 522 -4.40 -45.68 -6.67
C ASN A 522 -2.97 -45.32 -6.22
N SER A 523 -2.61 -44.04 -6.09
CA SER A 523 -1.28 -43.60 -5.66
C SER A 523 -1.33 -42.47 -4.65
N GLU A 524 -0.43 -42.53 -3.66
CA GLU A 524 -0.34 -41.55 -2.58
C GLU A 524 0.03 -40.15 -3.11
N ASP A 525 0.91 -40.06 -4.11
CA ASP A 525 1.31 -38.78 -4.72
C ASP A 525 0.15 -38.07 -5.43
N MET A 526 -0.69 -38.82 -6.15
CA MET A 526 -1.88 -38.25 -6.79
C MET A 526 -2.92 -37.82 -5.74
N PHE A 527 -3.03 -38.55 -4.63
CA PHE A 527 -3.91 -38.18 -3.53
C PHE A 527 -3.43 -36.89 -2.83
N VAL A 528 -2.13 -36.74 -2.60
CA VAL A 528 -1.55 -35.52 -2.03
C VAL A 528 -1.76 -34.32 -2.96
N GLN A 529 -1.54 -34.48 -4.27
CA GLN A 529 -1.79 -33.43 -5.26
C GLN A 529 -3.28 -33.04 -5.31
N PHE A 530 -4.17 -34.03 -5.28
CA PHE A 530 -5.62 -33.80 -5.26
C PHE A 530 -6.07 -33.08 -3.98
N LYS A 531 -5.57 -33.51 -2.81
CA LYS A 531 -5.87 -32.90 -1.51
C LYS A 531 -5.34 -31.46 -1.39
N SER A 532 -4.21 -31.17 -2.03
CA SER A 532 -3.54 -29.87 -1.95
C SER A 532 -4.16 -28.82 -2.87
N ASN A 533 -4.95 -29.22 -3.87
CA ASN A 533 -5.51 -28.30 -4.85
C ASN A 533 -6.79 -27.61 -4.34
N ARG A 534 -6.63 -26.35 -3.91
CA ARG A 534 -7.73 -25.50 -3.38
C ARG A 534 -8.80 -25.15 -4.43
N LEU A 535 -8.50 -25.17 -5.73
CA LEU A 535 -9.48 -24.87 -6.78
C LEU A 535 -10.52 -25.99 -6.92
N ILE A 536 -10.09 -27.25 -6.84
CA ILE A 536 -11.01 -28.40 -6.88
C ILE A 536 -11.92 -28.37 -5.65
N LEU A 537 -11.35 -28.07 -4.47
CA LEU A 537 -12.12 -27.92 -3.24
C LEU A 537 -13.14 -26.76 -3.35
N ALA A 538 -12.73 -25.61 -3.89
CA ALA A 538 -13.65 -24.49 -4.13
C ALA A 538 -14.81 -24.87 -5.05
N ALA A 539 -14.53 -25.58 -6.15
CA ALA A 539 -15.56 -26.05 -7.09
C ALA A 539 -16.54 -27.02 -6.41
N ALA A 540 -16.05 -27.94 -5.57
CA ALA A 540 -16.88 -28.86 -4.83
C ALA A 540 -17.76 -28.16 -3.77
N VAL A 541 -17.21 -27.13 -3.10
CA VAL A 541 -17.97 -26.28 -2.17
C VAL A 541 -19.09 -25.55 -2.91
N VAL A 542 -18.80 -24.97 -4.07
CA VAL A 542 -19.79 -24.26 -4.91
C VAL A 542 -20.90 -25.22 -5.36
N MET A 543 -20.56 -26.43 -5.79
CA MET A 543 -21.56 -27.46 -6.10
C MET A 543 -22.39 -27.88 -4.88
N SER A 544 -21.80 -27.91 -3.69
CA SER A 544 -22.52 -28.19 -2.44
C SER A 544 -23.47 -27.05 -2.07
N ILE A 545 -23.08 -25.79 -2.29
CA ILE A 545 -23.95 -24.61 -2.14
C ILE A 545 -25.16 -24.73 -3.08
N LEU A 546 -24.93 -25.11 -4.34
CA LEU A 546 -25.98 -25.29 -5.34
C LEU A 546 -27.01 -26.36 -4.91
N GLU A 547 -26.55 -27.48 -4.37
CA GLU A 547 -27.42 -28.56 -3.89
C GLU A 547 -28.20 -28.17 -2.62
N LEU A 548 -27.55 -27.51 -1.65
CA LEU A 548 -28.22 -27.03 -0.44
C LEU A 548 -29.20 -25.87 -0.69
N CYS A 549 -29.06 -25.17 -1.81
CA CYS A 549 -30.06 -24.19 -2.29
C CYS A 549 -31.29 -24.85 -2.94
N GLN A 550 -31.42 -26.18 -2.89
CA GLN A 550 -32.57 -26.98 -3.39
C GLN A 550 -32.81 -26.83 -4.90
N VAL A 551 -31.72 -26.78 -5.67
CA VAL A 551 -31.81 -26.79 -7.13
C VAL A 551 -31.86 -28.23 -7.62
N ASP A 552 -33.06 -28.77 -7.84
CA ASP A 552 -33.26 -30.18 -8.27
C ASP A 552 -33.10 -30.41 -9.80
N ASP A 553 -32.69 -29.39 -10.56
CA ASP A 553 -32.50 -29.51 -12.01
C ASP A 553 -31.12 -30.09 -12.36
N ARG A 554 -31.11 -31.38 -12.74
CA ARG A 554 -29.91 -32.09 -13.19
C ARG A 554 -29.19 -31.39 -14.33
N GLN A 555 -29.89 -30.69 -15.23
CA GLN A 555 -29.24 -29.99 -16.34
C GLN A 555 -28.43 -28.77 -15.88
N ILE A 556 -28.86 -28.13 -14.79
CA ILE A 556 -28.15 -27.01 -14.19
C ILE A 556 -26.89 -27.52 -13.48
N HIS A 557 -27.01 -28.61 -12.71
CA HIS A 557 -25.87 -29.26 -12.08
C HIS A 557 -24.81 -29.67 -13.10
N ASP A 558 -25.19 -30.38 -14.17
CA ASP A 558 -24.25 -30.84 -15.20
C ASP A 558 -23.53 -29.66 -15.88
N ARG A 559 -24.26 -28.58 -16.19
CA ARG A 559 -23.68 -27.38 -16.82
C ARG A 559 -22.69 -26.66 -15.90
N VAL A 560 -23.01 -26.55 -14.62
CA VAL A 560 -22.14 -25.87 -13.64
C VAL A 560 -20.90 -26.72 -13.38
N VAL A 561 -21.03 -28.04 -13.20
CA VAL A 561 -19.88 -28.94 -13.03
C VAL A 561 -18.96 -28.88 -14.27
N GLU A 562 -19.51 -28.91 -15.48
CA GLU A 562 -18.69 -28.85 -16.70
C GLU A 562 -17.94 -27.51 -16.82
N SER A 563 -18.59 -26.41 -16.42
CA SER A 563 -17.96 -25.08 -16.42
C SER A 563 -16.83 -24.99 -15.38
N LEU A 564 -17.06 -25.50 -14.17
CA LEU A 564 -16.06 -25.55 -13.10
C LEU A 564 -14.90 -26.49 -13.43
N SER A 565 -15.18 -27.62 -14.07
CA SER A 565 -14.18 -28.58 -14.57
C SER A 565 -13.21 -27.93 -15.55
N ARG A 566 -13.71 -27.13 -16.50
CA ARG A 566 -12.88 -26.37 -17.45
C ARG A 566 -12.03 -25.31 -16.75
N GLU A 567 -12.56 -24.65 -15.73
CA GLU A 567 -11.81 -23.64 -14.97
C GLU A 567 -10.69 -24.26 -14.12
N CYS A 568 -10.95 -25.42 -13.52
CA CYS A 568 -10.04 -26.12 -12.62
C CYS A 568 -9.09 -27.10 -13.32
N PHE A 569 -9.27 -27.35 -14.63
CA PHE A 569 -8.53 -28.32 -15.42
C PHE A 569 -8.55 -29.75 -14.85
N VAL A 570 -9.72 -30.18 -14.34
CA VAL A 570 -9.92 -31.51 -13.76
C VAL A 570 -11.16 -32.19 -14.28
N ASP A 571 -11.20 -33.52 -14.21
CA ASP A 571 -12.38 -34.30 -14.58
C ASP A 571 -13.61 -33.89 -13.75
N PRO A 572 -14.79 -33.68 -14.37
CA PRO A 572 -16.06 -33.43 -13.68
C PRO A 572 -16.33 -34.37 -12.50
N MET A 573 -16.00 -35.66 -12.64
CA MET A 573 -16.23 -36.67 -11.62
C MET A 573 -15.46 -36.40 -10.33
N ASN A 574 -14.26 -35.81 -10.42
CA ASN A 574 -13.45 -35.47 -9.25
C ASN A 574 -14.13 -34.39 -8.39
N ILE A 575 -14.81 -33.44 -9.03
CA ILE A 575 -15.59 -32.40 -8.34
C ILE A 575 -16.83 -33.02 -7.70
N VAL A 576 -17.52 -33.91 -8.41
CA VAL A 576 -18.73 -34.59 -7.91
C VAL A 576 -18.41 -35.47 -6.70
N PHE A 577 -17.36 -36.29 -6.76
CA PHE A 577 -16.93 -37.13 -5.63
C PHE A 577 -16.57 -36.32 -4.39
N LEU A 578 -15.88 -35.18 -4.58
CA LEU A 578 -15.52 -34.31 -3.46
C LEU A 578 -16.75 -33.59 -2.89
N LYS A 579 -17.70 -33.18 -3.74
CA LYS A 579 -18.99 -32.61 -3.32
C LYS A 579 -19.79 -33.63 -2.49
N ASP A 580 -19.91 -34.87 -2.96
CA ASP A 580 -20.62 -35.93 -2.22
C ASP A 580 -19.92 -36.22 -0.87
N ALA A 581 -18.59 -36.21 -0.83
CA ALA A 581 -17.83 -36.35 0.41
C ALA A 581 -18.09 -35.19 1.39
N ILE A 582 -18.19 -33.95 0.91
CA ILE A 582 -18.56 -32.79 1.73
C ILE A 582 -19.98 -32.95 2.29
N LEU A 583 -20.95 -33.33 1.47
CA LEU A 583 -22.35 -33.51 1.89
C LEU A 583 -22.52 -34.67 2.89
N ASN A 584 -21.75 -35.75 2.74
CA ASN A 584 -21.74 -36.87 3.68
C ASN A 584 -21.21 -36.51 5.07
N VAL A 585 -20.40 -35.45 5.19
CA VAL A 585 -19.90 -34.95 6.47
C VAL A 585 -20.90 -33.97 7.12
N ILE A 586 -21.81 -33.40 6.31
CA ILE A 586 -22.85 -32.47 6.76
C ILE A 586 -24.10 -33.22 7.25
N ASN A 587 -24.45 -34.33 6.60
CA ASN A 587 -25.53 -35.25 6.98
C ASN A 587 -25.16 -36.14 8.16
#